data_AF-K0VXZ6-F1
#
_entry.id   AF-K0VXZ6-F1
#
_cell.length_a   1.000
_cell.length_b   1.000
_cell.length_c   1.000
_cell.angle_alpha   90.00
_cell.angle_beta   90.00
_cell.angle_gamma   90.00
#
_symmetry.space_group_name_H-M   'P 1'
#
loop_
_entity.id
_entity.type
_entity.pdbx_description
1 polymer ?
#
loop_
_entity_poly.entity_id
_entity_poly.type
_entity_poly.pdbx_seq_one_letter_code
_entity_poly.pdbx_strand_id
1 'polypeptide(L)' 'KFSAWLQREGRESIVSRLTGTDQQQQSLQKDYQDFTEDMGKHTISFKRLRQYQQVVEANAASGLSPEQASGR' A
#
# COMPACT_ATOMS: atom_id res chain seq x y z
N LYS A 1 -10.16 5.12 0.32
CA LYS A 1 -10.55 5.65 1.65
C LYS A 1 -9.33 5.96 2.49
N PHE A 2 -8.52 4.95 2.86
CA PHE A 2 -7.29 5.19 3.62
C PHE A 2 -6.26 6.07 2.89
N SER A 3 -6.03 5.85 1.59
CA SER A 3 -5.14 6.72 0.79
C SER A 3 -5.58 8.19 0.76
N ALA A 4 -6.88 8.45 0.58
CA ALA A 4 -7.44 9.80 0.60
C ALA A 4 -7.33 10.43 2.00
N TRP A 5 -7.53 9.64 3.06
CA TRP A 5 -7.32 10.08 4.43
C TRP A 5 -5.86 10.45 4.69
N LEU A 6 -4.89 9.62 4.28
CA LEU A 6 -3.47 9.93 4.39
C LEU A 6 -3.12 11.25 3.70
N GLN A 7 -3.65 11.48 2.49
CA GLN A 7 -3.45 12.72 1.77
C GLN A 7 -4.04 13.92 2.51
N ARG A 8 -5.24 13.78 3.09
CA ARG A 8 -5.88 14.83 3.90
C ARG A 8 -5.05 15.19 5.13
N GLU A 9 -4.46 14.19 5.79
CA GLU A 9 -3.62 14.35 6.98
C GLU A 9 -2.15 14.73 6.65
N GLY A 10 -1.80 14.92 5.38
CA GLY A 10 -0.43 15.25 4.96
C GLY A 10 0.59 14.14 5.22
N ARG A 11 0.15 12.88 5.25
CA ARG A 11 0.98 11.70 5.55
C ARG A 11 1.55 11.07 4.29
N GLU A 12 2.67 10.36 4.43
CA GLU A 12 3.37 9.70 3.33
C GLU A 12 2.49 8.65 2.62
N SER A 13 2.77 8.38 1.35
CA SER A 13 2.03 7.37 0.58
C SER A 13 2.15 5.96 1.17
N ILE A 14 1.19 5.09 0.84
CA ILE A 14 1.23 3.68 1.25
C ILE A 14 2.38 2.94 0.57
N VAL A 15 2.62 3.19 -0.73
CA VAL A 15 3.57 2.42 -1.55
C VAL A 15 5.00 2.54 -1.01
N SER A 16 5.48 3.75 -0.77
CA SER A 16 6.83 4.01 -0.23
C SER A 16 7.08 3.33 1.11
N ARG A 17 6.02 3.15 1.91
CA ARG A 17 6.12 2.61 3.27
C ARG A 17 5.86 1.11 3.36
N LEU A 18 5.16 0.56 2.37
CA LEU A 18 4.79 -0.85 2.33
C LEU A 18 5.99 -1.77 2.05
N THR A 19 6.91 -1.30 1.21
CA THR A 19 8.19 -1.94 0.84
C THR A 19 9.41 -1.23 1.44
N GLY A 20 9.18 -0.19 2.24
CA GLY A 20 10.20 0.58 2.92
C GLY A 20 10.79 -0.09 4.17
N THR A 21 11.56 0.67 4.93
CA THR A 21 12.22 0.23 6.17
C THR A 21 11.22 -0.20 7.25
N ASP A 22 11.69 -0.92 8.26
CA ASP A 22 10.85 -1.30 9.41
C ASP A 22 10.17 -0.10 10.07
N GLN A 23 10.87 1.04 10.15
CA GLN A 23 10.31 2.29 10.66
C GLN A 23 9.18 2.82 9.79
N GLN A 24 9.32 2.76 8.47
CA GLN A 24 8.26 3.15 7.54
C GLN A 24 7.04 2.23 7.65
N GLN A 25 7.27 0.92 7.81
CA GLN A 25 6.20 -0.06 8.01
C GLN A 25 5.46 0.16 9.33
N GLN A 26 6.18 0.47 10.41
CA GLN A 26 5.59 0.82 11.70
C GLN A 26 4.78 2.12 11.63
N SER A 27 5.30 3.15 10.95
CA SER A 27 4.56 4.40 10.69
C SER A 27 3.25 4.12 9.96
N LEU A 28 3.25 3.26 8.94
CA LEU A 28 2.04 2.89 8.21
C LEU A 28 1.00 2.16 9.09
N GLN A 29 1.44 1.31 10.02
CA GLN A 29 0.54 0.67 10.98
C GLN A 29 -0.07 1.68 11.95
N LYS A 30 0.73 2.62 12.45
CA LYS A 30 0.25 3.69 13.32
C LYS A 30 -0.80 4.56 12.62
N ASP A 31 -0.52 4.98 11.40
CA ASP A 31 -1.50 5.74 10.60
C ASP A 31 -2.79 4.98 10.36
N TYR A 32 -2.71 3.66 10.18
CA TYR A 32 -3.89 2.83 10.00
C TYR A 32 -4.75 2.76 11.26
N GLN A 33 -4.11 2.70 12.43
CA GLN A 33 -4.81 2.79 13.70
C GLN A 33 -5.54 4.13 13.83
N ASP A 34 -4.82 5.24 13.64
CA ASP A 34 -5.38 6.60 13.69
C ASP A 34 -6.58 6.73 12.71
N PHE A 35 -6.44 6.18 11.49
CA PHE A 35 -7.52 6.13 10.51
C PHE A 35 -8.75 5.36 10.98
N THR A 36 -8.58 4.20 11.61
CA THR A 36 -9.72 3.43 12.13
C THR A 36 -10.41 4.09 13.33
N GLU A 37 -9.69 4.92 14.07
CA GLU A 37 -10.23 5.74 15.15
C GLU A 37 -11.07 6.90 14.59
N ASP A 38 -10.60 7.58 13.53
CA ASP A 38 -11.29 8.71 12.91
C ASP A 38 -12.47 8.30 12.01
N MET A 39 -12.30 7.25 11.21
CA MET A 39 -13.23 6.87 10.13
C MET A 39 -14.07 5.62 10.47
N GLY A 40 -13.90 5.07 11.67
CA GLY A 40 -14.47 3.79 12.10
C GLY A 40 -13.72 2.58 11.55
N LYS A 41 -14.15 1.37 11.92
CA LYS A 41 -13.51 0.12 11.49
C LYS A 41 -13.62 -0.06 9.98
N HIS A 42 -12.46 -0.13 9.32
CA HIS A 42 -12.30 -0.60 7.95
C HIS A 42 -11.32 -1.76 7.95
N THR A 43 -11.43 -2.67 6.97
CA THR A 43 -10.50 -3.79 6.85
C THR A 43 -9.55 -3.54 5.68
N ILE A 44 -8.26 -3.43 5.98
CA ILE A 44 -7.18 -3.39 4.98
C ILE A 44 -6.18 -4.48 5.30
N SER A 45 -5.84 -5.30 4.30
CA SER A 45 -4.79 -6.31 4.44
C SER A 45 -3.48 -5.81 3.83
N PHE A 46 -2.63 -5.22 4.67
CA PHE A 46 -1.28 -4.80 4.25
C PHE A 46 -0.44 -5.95 3.70
N LYS A 47 -0.62 -7.17 4.25
CA LYS A 47 0.03 -8.38 3.73
C LYS A 47 -0.33 -8.61 2.26
N ARG A 48 -1.62 -8.52 1.92
CA ARG A 48 -2.09 -8.72 0.55
C ARG A 48 -1.59 -7.61 -0.39
N LEU A 49 -1.60 -6.35 0.07
CA LEU A 49 -1.04 -5.24 -0.70
C LEU A 49 0.45 -5.46 -1.00
N ARG A 50 1.22 -5.92 -0.02
CA ARG A 50 2.64 -6.22 -0.21
C ARG A 50 2.88 -7.33 -1.22
N GLN A 51 2.08 -8.40 -1.15
CA GLN A 51 2.16 -9.50 -2.11
C GLN A 51 1.87 -9.03 -3.55
N TYR A 52 0.85 -8.19 -3.74
CA TYR A 52 0.59 -7.61 -5.06
C TYR A 52 1.75 -6.76 -5.56
N GLN A 53 2.32 -5.91 -4.70
CA GLN A 53 3.47 -5.08 -5.05
C GLN A 53 4.67 -5.93 -5.47
N GLN A 54 4.98 -7.00 -4.74
CA GLN A 54 6.05 -7.94 -5.07
C GLN A 54 5.84 -8.62 -6.44
N VAL A 55 4.60 -9.03 -6.76
CA VAL A 55 4.28 -9.63 -8.07
C VAL A 55 4.43 -8.61 -9.20
N VAL A 56 3.98 -7.37 -9.00
CA VAL A 56 4.15 -6.30 -10.00
C VAL A 56 5.62 -6.01 -10.26
N GLU A 57 6.43 -5.90 -9.21
CA GLU A 57 7.87 -5.69 -9.31
C GLU A 57 8.58 -6.86 -10.00
N ALA A 58 8.23 -8.10 -9.67
CA ALA A 58 8.79 -9.30 -10.31
C ALA A 58 8.43 -9.40 -11.79
N ASN A 59 7.18 -9.06 -12.16
CA ASN A 59 6.75 -9.01 -13.56
C ASN A 59 7.53 -7.94 -14.34
N ALA A 60 7.66 -6.74 -13.76
CA ALA A 60 8.44 -5.66 -14.36
C ALA A 60 9.92 -6.03 -14.54
N ALA A 61 10.54 -6.65 -13.53
CA ALA A 61 11.92 -7.14 -13.59
C ALA A 61 12.11 -8.25 -14.64
N SER A 62 11.04 -8.99 -14.95
CA SER A 62 11.03 -10.03 -15.99
C SER A 62 10.70 -9.48 -17.38
N GLY A 63 10.55 -8.16 -17.54
CA GLY A 63 10.18 -7.52 -18.82
C GLY A 63 8.72 -7.69 -19.22
N LEU A 64 7.87 -8.19 -18.32
CA LEU A 64 6.43 -8.30 -18.52
C LEU A 64 5.76 -6.99 -18.08
N SER A 65 5.43 -6.15 -19.06
CA SER A 65 4.69 -4.91 -18.80
C SER A 65 3.24 -5.24 -18.40
N PRO A 66 2.62 -4.54 -17.43
CA PRO A 66 1.26 -4.80 -16.99
C PRO A 66 0.20 -4.70 -18.12
N GLU A 67 0.50 -4.00 -19.21
CA GLU A 67 -0.34 -3.98 -20.43
C GLU A 67 -0.45 -5.35 -21.12
N GLN A 68 0.55 -6.23 -20.98
CA GLN A 68 0.55 -7.57 -21.57
C GLN A 68 -0.27 -8.58 -20.74
N ALA A 69 -0.56 -8.27 -19.47
CA ALA A 69 -1.32 -9.15 -18.57
C ALA A 69 -2.84 -8.93 -18.65
N SER A 70 -3.27 -7.80 -19.22
CA SER A 70 -4.68 -7.55 -19.52
C SER A 70 -5.01 -8.11 -20.90
N GLY A 71 -4.95 -9.44 -21.03
CA GLY A 71 -5.42 -10.14 -22.22
C GLY A 71 -6.86 -9.71 -22.54
N ARG A 72 -7.04 -9.11 -23.72
CA ARG A 72 -8.34 -9.05 -24.40
C ARG A 72 -8.67 -10.43 -24.96
#